data_AF-A0A948BQM0-F1
#
_entry.id   AF-A0A948BQM0-F1
#
_cell.length_a   1.000
_cell.length_b   1.000
_cell.length_c   1.000
_cell.angle_alpha   90.00
_cell.angle_beta   90.00
_cell.angle_gamma   90.00
#
_symmetry.space_group_name_H-M   'P 1'
#
loop_
_entity.id
_entity.type
_entity.pdbx_description
1 polymer ?
#
loop_
_entity_poly.entity_id
_entity_poly.type
_entity_poly.pdbx_seq_one_letter_code
_entity_poly.pdbx_strand_id
1 'polypeptide(L)'
;HTAKPGSPFVNIKGRASHQDILDAAIFCAKHSQDWRDNQEDVEVHIFKAKDIFKEKGMKEGTFGVKKFDVIKIKKGDIRKF
;
A
#
# COMPACT_ATOMS: atom_id res chain seq x y z
N HIS A 1 -0.83 -0.10 1.42
CA HIS A 1 -0.42 1.32 1.41
C HIS A 1 1.02 1.37 0.90
N THR A 2 1.43 2.35 0.11
CA THR A 2 2.82 2.44 -0.37
C THR A 2 3.81 2.72 0.76
N ALA A 3 5.09 2.43 0.53
CA ALA A 3 6.17 2.76 1.46
C ALA A 3 6.29 4.28 1.67
N LYS A 4 6.13 5.06 0.59
CA LYS A 4 6.04 6.52 0.64
C LYS A 4 4.63 6.98 1.04
N PRO A 5 4.49 8.16 1.68
CA PRO A 5 3.19 8.74 1.99
C PRO A 5 2.42 9.14 0.72
N GLY A 6 1.12 9.38 0.88
CA GLY A 6 0.28 9.88 -0.21
C GLY A 6 -0.35 8.78 -1.07
N SER A 7 -0.64 7.62 -0.50
CA SER A 7 -1.38 6.54 -1.17
C SER A 7 -2.65 6.18 -0.43
N PRO A 8 -3.63 5.55 -1.09
CA PRO A 8 -4.82 5.06 -0.41
C PRO A 8 -4.51 3.88 0.53
N PHE A 9 -5.34 3.75 1.57
CA PHE A 9 -5.45 2.51 2.34
C PHE A 9 -6.38 1.54 1.61
N VAL A 10 -5.80 0.55 0.93
CA VAL A 10 -6.56 -0.50 0.24
C VAL A 10 -6.81 -1.65 1.22
N ASN A 11 -8.07 -1.84 1.59
CA ASN A 11 -8.49 -2.82 2.60
C ASN A 11 -9.19 -4.00 1.94
N ILE A 12 -8.58 -5.18 1.96
CA ILE A 12 -9.22 -6.42 1.51
C ILE A 12 -10.07 -6.98 2.64
N LYS A 13 -11.35 -7.25 2.37
CA LYS A 13 -12.30 -7.81 3.36
C LYS A 13 -12.34 -9.33 3.22
N GLY A 14 -12.36 -10.04 4.36
CA GLY A 14 -12.41 -11.50 4.38
C GLY A 14 -11.06 -12.16 4.09
N ARG A 15 -11.10 -13.39 3.57
CA ARG A 15 -9.90 -14.17 3.22
C ARG A 15 -9.42 -13.74 1.83
N ALA A 16 -8.20 -13.20 1.77
CA ALA A 16 -7.56 -12.80 0.52
C ALA A 16 -6.75 -13.97 -0.09
N SER A 17 -6.86 -14.16 -1.40
CA SER A 17 -5.94 -14.98 -2.18
C SER A 17 -4.66 -14.19 -2.50
N HIS A 18 -3.66 -14.88 -3.06
CA HIS A 18 -2.45 -14.21 -3.54
C HIS A 18 -2.76 -13.19 -4.65
N GLN A 19 -3.69 -13.52 -5.55
CA GLN A 19 -4.08 -12.62 -6.64
C GLN A 19 -4.78 -11.36 -6.11
N ASP A 20 -5.68 -11.49 -5.13
CA ASP A 20 -6.35 -10.34 -4.51
C ASP A 20 -5.35 -9.35 -3.90
N ILE A 21 -4.29 -9.89 -3.28
CA ILE A 21 -3.21 -9.09 -2.69
C ILE A 21 -2.44 -8.36 -3.79
N LEU A 22 -2.12 -9.03 -4.89
CA LEU A 22 -1.43 -8.42 -6.03
C LEU A 22 -2.28 -7.32 -6.67
N ASP A 23 -3.54 -7.59 -6.98
CA ASP A 23 -4.44 -6.61 -7.60
C ASP A 23 -4.64 -5.39 -6.70
N ALA A 24 -4.83 -5.60 -5.40
CA ALA A 24 -4.91 -4.53 -4.41
C ALA A 24 -3.60 -3.74 -4.30
N ALA A 25 -2.45 -4.40 -4.42
CA ALA A 25 -1.15 -3.74 -4.39
C ALA A 25 -0.91 -2.89 -5.65
N ILE A 26 -1.27 -3.40 -6.84
CA ILE A 26 -1.19 -2.66 -8.09
C ILE A 26 -2.11 -1.45 -8.05
N PHE A 27 -3.37 -1.62 -7.60
CA PHE A 27 -4.31 -0.52 -7.40
C PHE A 27 -3.74 0.53 -6.43
N CYS A 28 -3.19 0.11 -5.30
CA CYS A 28 -2.57 0.99 -4.31
C CYS A 28 -1.41 1.80 -4.92
N ALA A 29 -0.54 1.13 -5.69
CA ALA A 29 0.58 1.75 -6.37
C ALA A 29 0.10 2.75 -7.45
N LYS A 30 -0.86 2.37 -8.30
CA LYS A 30 -1.43 3.19 -9.38
C LYS A 30 -1.96 4.54 -8.89
N HIS A 31 -2.62 4.54 -7.74
CA HIS A 31 -3.25 5.72 -7.14
C HIS A 31 -2.37 6.40 -6.08
N SER A 32 -1.07 6.06 -6.02
CA SER A 32 -0.13 6.67 -5.09
C SER A 32 0.51 7.94 -5.64
N GLN A 33 0.88 8.85 -4.73
CA GLN A 33 1.76 9.96 -5.01
C GLN A 33 3.12 9.49 -5.56
N ASP A 34 3.65 8.37 -5.07
CA ASP A 34 4.94 7.83 -5.53
C ASP A 34 4.93 7.52 -7.03
N TRP A 35 3.86 6.87 -7.51
CA TRP A 35 3.68 6.61 -8.94
C TRP A 35 3.50 7.91 -9.74
N ARG A 36 2.65 8.82 -9.26
CA ARG A 36 2.36 10.08 -9.95
C ARG A 36 3.64 10.90 -10.18
N ASP A 37 4.50 10.96 -9.19
CA ASP A 37 5.68 11.82 -9.19
C ASP A 37 6.89 11.14 -9.88
N ASN A 38 7.05 9.81 -9.76
CA ASN A 38 8.25 9.10 -10.27
C ASN A 38 8.01 8.23 -11.52
N GLN A 39 6.80 7.68 -11.72
CA GLN A 39 6.46 6.72 -12.79
C GLN A 39 7.39 5.48 -12.93
N GLU A 40 8.01 5.07 -11.83
CA GLU A 40 8.88 3.89 -11.74
C GLU A 40 8.26 2.78 -10.88
N ASP A 41 9.03 1.72 -10.58
CA ASP A 41 8.59 0.65 -9.68
C ASP A 41 8.22 1.23 -8.30
N VAL A 42 7.12 0.75 -7.71
CA VAL A 42 6.59 1.26 -6.43
C VAL A 42 6.60 0.16 -5.38
N GLU A 43 7.04 0.49 -4.17
CA GLU A 43 7.01 -0.41 -3.03
C GLU A 43 5.70 -0.27 -2.25
N VAL A 44 5.02 -1.39 -2.04
CA VAL A 44 3.74 -1.46 -1.33
C VAL A 44 3.93 -2.26 -0.05
N HIS A 45 3.56 -1.66 1.08
CA HIS A 45 3.49 -2.32 2.37
C HIS A 45 2.15 -3.05 2.53
N ILE A 46 2.26 -4.31 2.94
CA ILE A 46 1.14 -5.19 3.27
C ILE A 46 1.22 -5.53 4.74
N PHE A 47 0.13 -5.33 5.46
CA PHE A 47 0.08 -5.56 6.89
C PHE A 47 -1.34 -5.91 7.31
N LYS A 48 -1.45 -6.57 8.46
CA LYS A 48 -2.76 -6.88 9.05
C LYS A 48 -3.21 -5.71 9.92
N ALA A 49 -4.51 -5.53 10.03
CA ALA A 49 -5.09 -4.45 10.86
C ALA A 49 -4.60 -4.48 12.32
N LYS A 50 -4.37 -5.67 12.88
CA LYS A 50 -3.85 -5.84 14.26
C LYS A 50 -2.43 -5.29 14.47
N ASP A 51 -1.67 -5.13 13.39
CA ASP A 51 -0.29 -4.64 13.42
C ASP A 51 -0.23 -3.11 13.25
N ILE A 52 -1.39 -2.47 13.00
CA ILE A 52 -1.53 -1.02 12.94
C ILE A 52 -1.71 -0.46 14.35
N PHE A 53 -1.09 0.68 14.63
CA PHE A 53 -1.28 1.41 15.88
C PHE A 53 -1.37 2.92 15.62
N LYS A 54 -1.95 3.62 16.58
CA LYS A 54 -2.13 5.07 16.56
C LYS A 54 -1.78 5.62 17.93
N GLU A 55 -0.78 6.47 18.01
CA GLU A 55 -0.37 7.11 19.26
C GLU A 55 -1.00 8.49 19.41
N LYS A 56 -1.15 8.93 20.66
CA LYS A 56 -1.63 10.26 21.00
C LYS A 56 -0.62 11.30 20.47
N GLY A 57 -1.08 12.19 19.58
CA GLY A 57 -0.24 13.23 18.96
C GLY A 57 0.10 12.97 17.49
N MET A 58 -0.17 11.78 16.95
CA MET A 58 -0.04 11.54 15.51
C MET A 58 -1.11 12.30 14.72
N LYS A 59 -0.71 13.00 13.64
CA LYS A 59 -1.62 13.73 12.74
C LYS A 59 -2.75 12.84 12.21
N GLU A 60 -3.92 13.42 12.00
CA GLU A 60 -5.05 12.71 11.39
C GLU A 60 -4.64 12.06 10.05
N GLY A 61 -5.12 10.84 9.81
CA GLY A 61 -4.74 10.04 8.63
C GLY A 61 -3.36 9.37 8.67
N THR A 62 -2.52 9.64 9.69
CA THR A 62 -1.25 8.93 9.87
C THR A 62 -1.40 7.72 10.79
N PHE A 63 -0.79 6.59 10.46
CA PHE A 63 -0.79 5.39 11.28
C PHE A 63 0.61 4.80 11.37
N GLY A 64 0.94 4.23 12.53
CA GLY A 64 2.13 3.39 12.67
C GLY A 64 1.80 1.95 12.33
N VAL A 65 2.79 1.21 11.80
CA VAL A 65 2.68 -0.22 11.51
C VAL A 65 3.84 -0.95 12.15
N LYS A 66 3.56 -1.96 12.98
CA LYS A 66 4.58 -2.73 13.71
C LYS A 66 5.25 -3.78 12.84
N LYS A 67 4.46 -4.44 11.99
CA LYS A 67 4.89 -5.55 11.13
C LYS A 67 4.23 -5.40 9.77
N PHE A 68 5.05 -5.48 8.72
CA PHE A 68 4.59 -5.41 7.35
C PHE A 68 5.54 -6.20 6.45
N ASP A 69 4.98 -6.71 5.36
CA ASP A 69 5.72 -7.24 4.22
C ASP A 69 5.82 -6.15 3.14
N VAL A 70 6.83 -6.26 2.27
CA VAL A 70 7.04 -5.33 1.16
C VAL A 70 6.92 -6.08 -0.15
N ILE A 71 6.05 -5.59 -1.05
CA ILE A 71 5.97 -6.06 -2.43
C ILE A 71 6.38 -4.92 -3.35
N LYS A 72 7.30 -5.20 -4.27
CA LYS A 72 7.71 -4.27 -5.32
C LYS A 72 6.86 -4.49 -6.57
N ILE A 73 6.00 -3.53 -6.87
CA ILE A 73 5.15 -3.54 -8.06
C ILE A 73 5.91 -2.91 -9.22
N LYS A 74 5.96 -3.62 -10.35
CA LYS A 74 6.69 -3.16 -11.54
C LYS A 74 5.91 -2.09 -12.26
N LYS A 75 6.61 -1.08 -12.79
CA LYS A 75 5.98 -0.02 -13.60
C LYS A 75 5.15 -0.54 -14.78
N GLY A 76 5.57 -1.68 -15.35
CA GLY A 76 4.84 -2.35 -16.43
C GLY A 76 3.45 -2.81 -16.00
N ASP A 77 3.30 -3.33 -14.78
CA ASP A 77 2.03 -3.82 -14.25
C ASP A 77 1.11 -2.65 -13.89
N ILE A 78 1.68 -1.59 -13.29
CA ILE A 78 0.94 -0.35 -12.97
C ILE A 78 0.39 0.33 -14.23
N ARG A 79 1.11 0.26 -15.36
CA ARG A 79 0.64 0.84 -16.63
C ARG A 79 -0.46 0.03 -17.30
N LYS A 80 -0.46 -1.30 -17.11
CA LYS A 80 -1.44 -2.22 -17.72
C LYS A 80 -2.76 -2.32 -16.95
N PHE A 81 -2.72 -2.01 -15.66
CA PHE A 81 -3.87 -1.93 -14.77
C PHE A 81 -4.66 -0.63 -14.97
#